data_AF-A0A4Y2IMS4-F1
#
_entry.id   AF-A0A4Y2IMS4-F1
#
_cell.length_a   1.000
_cell.length_b   1.000
_cell.length_c   1.000
_cell.angle_alpha   90.00
_cell.angle_beta   90.00
_cell.angle_gamma   90.00
#
_symmetry.space_group_name_H-M   'P 1'
#
loop_
_entity.id
_entity.type
_entity.pdbx_description
1 polymer ?
#
loop_
_entity_poly.entity_id
_entity_poly.type
_entity_poly.pdbx_seq_one_letter_code
_entity_poly.pdbx_strand_id
1 'polypeptide(L)'
;MDRPFVNWKFYKLLQNDLKNQHNFQILCIGSCGLHILNNSFKHGEKATNWDINSILSSLHWLFKDAPVRRGDLMKLSSSEKFPLKFCCHRWLENVPCAERAIEIWTDICKYVSKVDYGDLLKVTCQSCCIIAQAAKDKLITVKLNFFLSVAKMLQPFSVLCQSYKPLVPFLAGDLFILVKNMLEHFQVLKHDKCKSIDSISSLCSFYFADVANFNCADKVSIGFISDELLKKKRAKKRGIRQRCVRLEKGLSTVYFKDVANINGKSVPFHTILLEMPLALTRTKWYFIP
;
A
#
# COMPACT_ATOMS: atom_id res chain seq x y z
N MET A 1 -9.44 -11.67 -11.29
CA MET A 1 -8.95 -12.55 -10.21
C MET A 1 -9.98 -12.46 -9.13
N ASP A 2 -11.02 -13.26 -9.32
CA ASP A 2 -12.03 -13.48 -8.31
C ASP A 2 -11.37 -14.00 -7.05
N ARG A 3 -11.90 -13.58 -5.90
CA ARG A 3 -11.50 -14.12 -4.61
C ARG A 3 -11.58 -15.65 -4.74
N PRO A 4 -10.56 -16.44 -4.37
CA PRO A 4 -10.87 -17.80 -3.97
C PRO A 4 -11.88 -17.61 -2.85
N PHE A 5 -13.12 -18.00 -3.11
CA PHE A 5 -14.15 -18.05 -2.09
C PHE A 5 -13.69 -19.19 -1.18
N VAL A 6 -12.71 -18.90 -0.32
CA VAL A 6 -12.21 -19.85 0.68
C VAL A 6 -13.42 -20.09 1.54
N ASN A 7 -14.08 -21.22 1.28
CA ASN A 7 -15.30 -21.58 1.95
C ASN A 7 -14.90 -21.99 3.36
N TRP A 8 -14.80 -21.00 4.25
CA TRP A 8 -14.43 -21.21 5.64
C TRP A 8 -15.38 -22.18 6.34
N LYS A 9 -16.63 -22.27 5.88
CA LYS A 9 -17.58 -23.29 6.36
C LYS A 9 -17.13 -24.68 5.95
N PHE A 10 -16.77 -24.89 4.68
CA PHE A 10 -16.18 -26.16 4.22
C PHE A 10 -14.91 -26.50 4.98
N TYR A 11 -13.97 -25.55 5.14
CA TYR A 11 -12.74 -25.77 5.91
C TYR A 11 -13.03 -26.21 7.35
N LYS A 12 -13.98 -25.54 8.04
CA LYS A 12 -14.39 -25.90 9.41
C LYS A 12 -15.02 -27.29 9.48
N LEU A 13 -15.89 -27.62 8.51
CA LEU A 13 -16.52 -28.94 8.43
C LEU A 13 -15.48 -30.04 8.20
N LEU A 14 -14.55 -29.83 7.26
CA LEU A 14 -13.45 -30.74 6.97
C LEU A 14 -12.54 -30.92 8.20
N GLN A 15 -12.18 -29.83 8.89
CA GLN A 15 -11.36 -29.90 10.11
C GLN A 15 -12.03 -30.71 11.22
N ASN A 16 -13.34 -30.54 11.40
CA ASN A 16 -14.10 -31.32 12.37
C ASN A 16 -14.13 -32.80 11.99
N ASP A 17 -14.35 -33.11 10.72
CA ASP A 17 -14.42 -34.48 10.23
C ASP A 17 -13.07 -35.20 10.36
N LEU A 18 -11.96 -34.56 9.96
CA LEU A 18 -10.62 -35.10 10.12
C LEU A 18 -10.23 -35.33 11.58
N LYS A 19 -10.62 -34.41 12.47
CA LYS A 19 -10.41 -34.57 13.90
C LYS A 19 -11.21 -35.76 14.46
N ASN A 20 -12.45 -35.93 14.03
CA ASN A 20 -13.33 -37.00 14.50
C ASN A 20 -12.92 -38.37 13.95
N GLN A 21 -12.57 -38.47 12.67
CA GLN A 21 -12.28 -39.74 12.00
C GLN A 21 -10.82 -40.19 12.18
N HIS A 22 -9.89 -39.23 12.26
CA HIS A 22 -8.46 -39.53 12.16
C HIS A 22 -7.61 -38.84 13.24
N ASN A 23 -8.22 -38.09 14.17
CA ASN A 23 -7.54 -37.39 15.27
C ASN A 23 -6.38 -36.48 14.83
N PHE A 24 -6.48 -35.88 13.64
CA PHE A 24 -5.55 -34.85 13.18
C PHE A 24 -6.29 -33.65 12.59
N GLN A 25 -5.56 -32.54 12.42
CA GLN A 25 -6.08 -31.30 11.84
C GLN A 25 -5.10 -30.78 10.78
N ILE A 26 -5.63 -30.15 9.73
CA ILE A 26 -4.85 -29.50 8.68
C ILE A 26 -4.44 -28.09 9.14
N LEU A 27 -3.17 -27.75 8.98
CA LEU A 27 -2.66 -26.41 9.28
C LEU A 27 -3.45 -25.34 8.51
N CYS A 28 -4.06 -24.40 9.24
CA CYS A 28 -4.68 -23.22 8.63
C CYS A 28 -3.64 -22.13 8.36
N ILE A 29 -3.21 -21.98 7.12
CA ILE A 29 -2.43 -20.80 6.69
C ILE A 29 -3.31 -19.61 6.30
N GLY A 30 -4.63 -19.84 6.34
CA GLY A 30 -5.73 -18.90 6.07
C GLY A 30 -5.72 -18.22 4.72
N SER A 31 -6.09 -16.92 4.66
CA SER A 31 -6.30 -16.25 3.37
C SER A 31 -4.97 -15.94 2.67
N CYS A 32 -4.98 -15.99 1.34
CA CYS A 32 -3.81 -15.73 0.51
C CYS A 32 -3.11 -14.39 0.87
N GLY A 33 -1.79 -14.44 1.08
CA GLY A 33 -0.96 -13.28 1.45
C GLY A 33 -1.07 -12.09 0.50
N LEU A 34 -1.29 -12.35 -0.79
CA LEU A 34 -1.53 -11.32 -1.80
C LEU A 34 -2.80 -10.50 -1.51
N HIS A 35 -3.87 -11.14 -1.03
CA HIS A 35 -5.10 -10.45 -0.65
C HIS A 35 -4.91 -9.63 0.63
N ILE A 36 -4.17 -10.16 1.61
CA ILE A 36 -3.89 -9.43 2.86
C ILE A 36 -3.13 -8.14 2.55
N LEU A 37 -2.08 -8.22 1.73
CA LEU A 37 -1.30 -7.05 1.36
C LEU A 37 -2.10 -6.03 0.54
N ASN A 38 -2.75 -6.45 -0.55
CA ASN A 38 -3.51 -5.54 -1.40
C ASN A 38 -4.67 -4.90 -0.63
N ASN A 39 -5.35 -5.66 0.23
CA ASN A 39 -6.40 -5.10 1.06
C ASN A 39 -5.84 -4.14 2.09
N SER A 40 -4.75 -4.48 2.78
CA SER A 40 -4.15 -3.60 3.78
C SER A 40 -3.75 -2.27 3.13
N PHE A 41 -2.94 -2.31 2.06
CA PHE A 41 -2.55 -1.13 1.31
C PHE A 41 -3.74 -0.29 0.81
N LYS A 42 -4.81 -0.92 0.32
CA LYS A 42 -6.05 -0.23 -0.06
C LYS A 42 -6.75 0.43 1.14
N HIS A 43 -6.78 -0.21 2.31
CA HIS A 43 -7.40 0.38 3.50
C HIS A 43 -6.59 1.56 4.02
N GLY A 44 -5.27 1.48 3.96
CA GLY A 44 -4.37 2.57 4.28
C GLY A 44 -4.57 3.76 3.38
N GLU A 45 -4.50 3.55 2.06
CA GLU A 45 -4.71 4.66 1.14
C GLU A 45 -6.08 5.31 1.36
N LYS A 46 -7.14 4.53 1.57
CA LYS A 46 -8.46 5.07 1.91
C LYS A 46 -8.46 5.91 3.18
N ALA A 47 -7.69 5.54 4.19
CA ALA A 47 -7.59 6.30 5.44
C ALA A 47 -6.91 7.67 5.27
N THR A 48 -6.21 7.91 4.15
CA THR A 48 -5.60 9.23 3.84
C THR A 48 -6.63 10.27 3.40
N ASN A 49 -7.79 9.83 2.87
CA ASN A 49 -8.76 10.66 2.14
C ASN A 49 -8.16 11.45 0.97
N TRP A 50 -7.06 10.96 0.35
CA TRP A 50 -6.43 11.62 -0.80
C TRP A 50 -7.01 11.19 -2.14
N ASP A 51 -7.70 10.05 -2.16
CA ASP A 51 -8.34 9.48 -3.34
C ASP A 51 -7.37 9.31 -4.53
N ILE A 52 -6.18 8.80 -4.23
CA ILE A 52 -5.11 8.54 -5.22
C ILE A 52 -5.61 7.58 -6.29
N ASN A 53 -6.44 6.60 -5.91
CA ASN A 53 -7.09 5.70 -6.87
C ASN A 53 -7.91 6.45 -7.93
N SER A 54 -8.75 7.40 -7.52
CA SER A 54 -9.55 8.20 -8.45
C SER A 54 -8.68 9.09 -9.32
N ILE A 55 -7.62 9.68 -8.76
CA ILE A 55 -6.66 10.50 -9.51
C ILE A 55 -5.93 9.66 -10.57
N LEU A 56 -5.31 8.54 -10.19
CA LEU A 56 -4.57 7.67 -11.11
C LEU A 56 -5.49 7.07 -12.19
N SER A 57 -6.70 6.65 -11.81
CA SER A 57 -7.70 6.18 -12.77
C SER A 57 -8.12 7.28 -13.73
N SER A 58 -8.41 8.48 -13.22
CA SER A 58 -8.85 9.63 -14.02
C SER A 58 -7.79 10.10 -15.00
N LEU A 59 -6.51 10.02 -14.65
CA LEU A 59 -5.42 10.34 -15.59
C LEU A 59 -5.53 9.49 -16.85
N HIS A 60 -5.72 8.17 -16.72
CA HIS A 60 -5.87 7.30 -17.88
C HIS A 60 -7.14 7.64 -18.68
N TRP A 61 -8.30 7.71 -18.01
CA TRP A 61 -9.58 7.94 -18.68
C TRP A 61 -9.71 9.32 -19.32
N LEU A 62 -8.97 10.32 -18.83
CA LEU A 62 -8.90 11.62 -19.46
C LEU A 62 -8.35 11.52 -20.89
N PHE A 63 -7.35 10.69 -21.15
CA PHE A 63 -6.72 10.59 -22.48
C PHE A 63 -7.09 9.34 -23.26
N LYS A 64 -7.80 8.40 -22.64
CA LYS A 64 -8.28 7.19 -23.29
C LYS A 64 -9.31 7.55 -24.37
N ASP A 65 -9.17 6.96 -25.55
CA ASP A 65 -10.10 7.10 -26.68
C ASP A 65 -10.34 8.58 -27.08
N ALA A 66 -9.35 9.45 -26.85
CA ALA A 66 -9.47 10.90 -27.04
C ALA A 66 -8.28 11.50 -27.81
N PRO A 67 -8.22 11.31 -29.15
CA PRO A 67 -7.07 11.69 -29.97
C PRO A 67 -6.73 13.18 -29.89
N VAL A 68 -7.74 14.07 -29.86
CA VAL A 68 -7.54 15.52 -29.75
C VAL A 68 -6.80 15.87 -28.46
N ARG A 69 -7.29 15.38 -27.31
CA ARG A 69 -6.66 15.65 -26.00
C ARG A 69 -5.25 15.08 -25.91
N ARG A 70 -5.01 13.93 -26.56
CA ARG A 70 -3.66 13.35 -26.65
C ARG A 70 -2.73 14.21 -27.48
N GLY A 71 -3.20 14.71 -28.63
CA GLY A 71 -2.46 15.63 -29.48
C GLY A 71 -2.11 16.94 -28.75
N ASP A 72 -3.06 17.49 -27.99
CA ASP A 72 -2.84 18.69 -27.18
C ASP A 72 -1.79 18.45 -26.09
N LEU A 73 -1.84 17.32 -25.38
CA LEU A 73 -0.83 16.98 -24.38
C LEU A 73 0.55 16.78 -25.02
N MET A 74 0.65 16.15 -26.19
CA MET A 74 1.93 15.96 -26.89
C MET A 74 2.58 17.29 -27.27
N LYS A 75 1.80 18.27 -27.72
CA LYS A 75 2.31 19.62 -28.01
C LYS A 75 2.88 20.33 -26.78
N LEU A 76 2.40 19.97 -25.58
CA LEU A 76 2.81 20.57 -24.31
C LEU A 76 3.88 19.78 -23.56
N SER A 77 4.02 18.49 -23.86
CA SER A 77 4.88 17.55 -23.14
C SER A 77 6.23 17.38 -23.85
N SER A 78 7.31 17.45 -23.08
CA SER A 78 8.65 17.10 -23.57
C SER A 78 8.94 15.59 -23.49
N SER A 79 8.09 14.82 -22.82
CA SER A 79 8.32 13.37 -22.58
C SER A 79 7.59 12.47 -23.57
N GLU A 80 6.56 12.99 -24.26
CA GLU A 80 5.64 12.23 -25.13
C GLU A 80 5.01 11.00 -24.44
N LYS A 81 4.99 10.97 -23.10
CA LYS A 81 4.46 9.85 -22.31
C LYS A 81 3.03 10.10 -21.89
N PHE A 82 2.25 9.03 -21.89
CA PHE A 82 0.84 9.04 -21.49
C PHE A 82 0.61 8.29 -20.18
N PRO A 83 -0.49 8.59 -19.45
CA PRO A 83 -0.85 7.84 -18.26
C PRO A 83 -1.11 6.36 -18.53
N LEU A 84 -0.70 5.51 -17.60
CA LEU A 84 -0.99 4.07 -17.62
C LEU A 84 -2.33 3.77 -16.93
N LYS A 85 -2.98 2.67 -17.34
CA LYS A 85 -4.24 2.23 -16.75
C LYS A 85 -4.01 1.76 -15.31
N PHE A 86 -4.77 2.33 -14.38
CA PHE A 86 -4.81 1.90 -12.98
C PHE A 86 -5.77 0.72 -12.78
N CYS A 87 -5.38 -0.28 -12.00
CA CYS A 87 -6.20 -1.43 -11.63
C CYS A 87 -6.67 -1.36 -10.17
N CYS A 88 -7.93 -1.00 -9.93
CA CYS A 88 -8.50 -0.81 -8.59
C CYS A 88 -8.66 -2.09 -7.74
N HIS A 89 -8.37 -3.25 -8.31
CA HIS A 89 -8.37 -4.54 -7.61
C HIS A 89 -6.96 -5.07 -7.32
N ARG A 90 -5.93 -4.55 -7.98
CA ARG A 90 -4.54 -5.01 -7.88
C ARG A 90 -3.63 -3.82 -7.60
N TRP A 91 -3.70 -3.33 -6.36
CA TRP A 91 -3.09 -2.04 -6.01
C TRP A 91 -1.57 -2.06 -6.08
N LEU A 92 -0.94 -3.16 -5.65
CA LEU A 92 0.52 -3.29 -5.66
C LEU A 92 1.11 -3.46 -7.07
N GLU A 93 0.30 -3.89 -8.05
CA GLU A 93 0.71 -3.95 -9.46
C GLU A 93 0.72 -2.55 -10.11
N ASN A 94 0.16 -1.53 -9.46
CA ASN A 94 0.09 -0.16 -10.00
C ASN A 94 1.34 0.69 -9.74
N VAL A 95 2.46 0.11 -9.27
CA VAL A 95 3.74 0.83 -9.12
C VAL A 95 4.12 1.59 -10.40
N PRO A 96 4.12 0.98 -11.60
CA PRO A 96 4.43 1.69 -12.85
C PRO A 96 3.43 2.82 -13.16
N CYS A 97 2.16 2.67 -12.76
CA CYS A 97 1.13 3.69 -12.97
C CYS A 97 1.43 4.94 -12.12
N ALA A 98 1.82 4.76 -10.86
CA ALA A 98 2.22 5.86 -9.98
C ALA A 98 3.52 6.53 -10.44
N GLU A 99 4.53 5.76 -10.88
CA GLU A 99 5.76 6.30 -11.46
C GLU A 99 5.48 7.16 -12.68
N ARG A 100 4.67 6.63 -13.62
CA ARG A 100 4.26 7.39 -14.81
C ARG A 100 3.51 8.66 -14.44
N ALA A 101 2.60 8.61 -13.45
CA ALA A 101 1.85 9.77 -13.01
C ALA A 101 2.77 10.86 -12.43
N ILE A 102 3.79 10.50 -11.65
CA ILE A 102 4.78 11.43 -11.11
C ILE A 102 5.60 12.06 -12.25
N GLU A 103 6.06 11.24 -13.20
CA GLU A 103 6.87 11.66 -14.33
C GLU A 103 6.17 12.72 -15.19
N ILE A 104 4.91 12.50 -15.55
CA ILE A 104 4.17 13.41 -16.45
C ILE A 104 3.43 14.52 -15.71
N TRP A 105 3.49 14.57 -14.37
CA TRP A 105 2.62 15.45 -13.57
C TRP A 105 2.76 16.93 -13.94
N THR A 106 3.98 17.38 -14.26
CA THR A 106 4.23 18.76 -14.69
C THR A 106 3.49 19.10 -15.97
N ASP A 107 3.43 18.18 -16.92
CA ASP A 107 2.77 18.37 -18.22
C ASP A 107 1.25 18.31 -18.06
N ILE A 108 0.75 17.46 -17.16
CA ILE A 108 -0.67 17.44 -16.77
C ILE A 108 -1.09 18.80 -16.19
N CYS A 109 -0.29 19.39 -15.30
CA CYS A 109 -0.58 20.72 -14.76
C CYS A 109 -0.62 21.80 -15.86
N LYS A 110 0.29 21.75 -16.83
CA LYS A 110 0.27 22.67 -17.99
C LYS A 110 -1.00 22.48 -18.83
N TYR A 111 -1.33 21.23 -19.15
CA TYR A 111 -2.53 20.88 -19.91
C TYR A 111 -3.80 21.40 -19.23
N VAL A 112 -3.99 21.11 -17.94
CA VAL A 112 -5.14 21.62 -17.17
C VAL A 112 -5.18 23.14 -17.18
N SER A 113 -4.03 23.80 -16.99
CA SER A 113 -3.98 25.27 -17.01
C SER A 113 -4.44 25.82 -18.36
N LYS A 114 -3.98 25.24 -19.47
CA LYS A 114 -4.38 25.65 -20.83
C LYS A 114 -5.88 25.43 -21.09
N VAL A 115 -6.46 24.36 -20.56
CA VAL A 115 -7.92 24.13 -20.61
C VAL A 115 -8.66 25.18 -19.77
N ASP A 116 -8.18 25.48 -18.55
CA ASP A 116 -8.82 26.45 -17.64
C ASP A 116 -8.76 27.90 -18.19
N TYR A 117 -7.69 28.28 -18.89
CA TYR A 117 -7.54 29.61 -19.51
C TYR A 117 -8.25 29.74 -20.88
N GLY A 118 -8.80 28.65 -21.42
CA GLY A 118 -9.50 28.66 -22.72
C GLY A 118 -8.58 28.56 -23.95
N ASP A 119 -7.29 28.31 -23.76
CA ASP A 119 -6.32 28.08 -24.85
C ASP A 119 -6.54 26.71 -25.54
N LEU A 120 -7.19 25.77 -24.85
CA LEU A 120 -7.61 24.47 -25.37
C LEU A 120 -9.12 24.30 -25.25
N LEU A 121 -9.67 23.35 -25.99
CA LEU A 121 -11.09 23.00 -25.91
C LEU A 121 -11.48 22.65 -24.47
N LYS A 122 -12.62 23.20 -24.04
CA LYS A 122 -13.18 22.92 -22.72
C LYS A 122 -13.51 21.44 -22.59
N VAL A 123 -12.98 20.81 -21.53
CA VAL A 123 -13.24 19.40 -21.22
C VAL A 123 -14.11 19.32 -19.97
N THR A 124 -15.34 18.82 -20.12
CA THR A 124 -16.34 18.76 -19.04
C THR A 124 -16.47 17.38 -18.38
N CYS A 125 -15.64 16.41 -18.76
CA CYS A 125 -15.74 15.06 -18.20
C CYS A 125 -15.28 14.99 -16.75
N GLN A 126 -15.84 14.05 -15.99
CA GLN A 126 -15.54 13.84 -14.57
C GLN A 126 -14.03 13.65 -14.31
N SER A 127 -13.33 12.94 -15.20
CA SER A 127 -11.88 12.76 -15.11
C SER A 127 -11.13 14.09 -15.17
N CYS A 128 -11.53 15.02 -16.03
CA CYS A 128 -10.92 16.33 -16.10
C CYS A 128 -11.16 17.13 -14.81
N CYS A 129 -12.36 17.07 -14.24
CA CYS A 129 -12.67 17.73 -12.98
C CYS A 129 -11.80 17.22 -11.83
N ILE A 130 -11.64 15.90 -11.70
CA ILE A 130 -10.79 15.26 -10.68
C ILE A 130 -9.33 15.70 -10.84
N ILE A 131 -8.80 15.66 -12.07
CA ILE A 131 -7.41 16.05 -12.34
C ILE A 131 -7.20 17.55 -12.12
N ALA A 132 -8.15 18.40 -12.49
CA ALA A 132 -8.07 19.83 -12.25
C ALA A 132 -8.09 20.16 -10.74
N GLN A 133 -8.88 19.44 -9.95
CA GLN A 133 -8.86 19.57 -8.49
C GLN A 133 -7.53 19.09 -7.89
N ALA A 134 -7.00 17.96 -8.37
CA ALA A 134 -5.71 17.44 -7.93
C ALA A 134 -4.54 18.37 -8.31
N ALA A 135 -4.57 19.02 -9.47
CA ALA A 135 -3.56 19.99 -9.91
C ALA A 135 -3.49 21.23 -9.00
N LYS A 136 -4.61 21.61 -8.36
CA LYS A 136 -4.66 22.69 -7.36
C LYS A 136 -4.00 22.29 -6.03
N ASP A 137 -3.84 20.99 -5.76
CA ASP A 137 -3.17 20.51 -4.55
C ASP A 137 -1.65 20.62 -4.68
N LYS A 138 -1.09 21.61 -3.99
CA LYS A 138 0.36 21.84 -3.93
C LYS A 138 1.15 20.68 -3.35
N LEU A 139 0.53 19.71 -2.67
CA LEU A 139 1.19 18.55 -2.08
C LEU A 139 0.98 17.26 -2.88
N ILE A 140 0.28 17.27 -4.01
CA ILE A 140 -0.04 16.06 -4.76
C ILE A 140 1.18 15.23 -5.16
N THR A 141 2.28 15.87 -5.58
CA THR A 141 3.51 15.14 -5.91
C THR A 141 4.14 14.48 -4.69
N VAL A 142 3.99 15.06 -3.49
CA VAL A 142 4.43 14.44 -2.23
C VAL A 142 3.56 13.23 -1.92
N LYS A 143 2.23 13.34 -2.11
CA LYS A 143 1.27 12.25 -1.90
C LYS A 143 1.51 11.07 -2.84
N LEU A 144 1.78 11.34 -4.11
CA LEU A 144 2.09 10.30 -5.11
C LEU A 144 3.42 9.61 -4.80
N ASN A 145 4.46 10.35 -4.42
CA ASN A 145 5.75 9.76 -4.03
C ASN A 145 5.64 8.94 -2.76
N PHE A 146 4.82 9.36 -1.81
CA PHE A 146 4.50 8.58 -0.62
C PHE A 146 3.84 7.25 -1.00
N PHE A 147 2.76 7.31 -1.78
CA PHE A 147 2.05 6.13 -2.27
C PHE A 147 3.02 5.15 -2.97
N LEU A 148 3.90 5.69 -3.81
CA LEU A 148 4.92 4.93 -4.51
C LEU A 148 5.93 4.29 -3.55
N SER A 149 6.38 5.01 -2.51
CA SER A 149 7.33 4.52 -1.52
C SER A 149 6.78 3.29 -0.78
N VAL A 150 5.53 3.36 -0.33
CA VAL A 150 4.87 2.22 0.34
C VAL A 150 4.65 1.06 -0.62
N ALA A 151 4.16 1.32 -1.84
CA ALA A 151 3.95 0.28 -2.84
C ALA A 151 5.26 -0.46 -3.19
N LYS A 152 6.36 0.28 -3.37
CA LYS A 152 7.69 -0.30 -3.64
C LYS A 152 8.22 -1.12 -2.47
N MET A 153 7.93 -0.74 -1.23
CA MET A 153 8.33 -1.51 -0.05
C MET A 153 7.59 -2.85 0.05
N LEU A 154 6.32 -2.89 -0.36
CA LEU A 154 5.48 -4.10 -0.36
C LEU A 154 5.72 -5.00 -1.58
N GLN A 155 6.27 -4.46 -2.68
CA GLN A 155 6.42 -5.16 -3.96
C GLN A 155 7.28 -6.43 -3.88
N PRO A 156 8.45 -6.48 -3.18
CA PRO A 156 9.23 -7.71 -3.06
C PRO A 156 8.45 -8.86 -2.42
N PHE A 157 7.70 -8.57 -1.36
CA PHE A 157 6.86 -9.56 -0.69
C PHE A 157 5.69 -10.01 -1.58
N SER A 158 5.11 -9.09 -2.36
CA SER A 158 4.08 -9.44 -3.36
C SER A 158 4.61 -10.41 -4.42
N VAL A 159 5.82 -10.16 -4.94
CA VAL A 159 6.49 -11.06 -5.91
C VAL A 159 6.79 -12.41 -5.27
N LEU A 160 7.25 -12.42 -4.02
CA LEU A 160 7.48 -13.64 -3.26
C LEU A 160 6.19 -14.46 -3.19
N CYS A 161 5.09 -13.86 -2.72
CA CYS A 161 3.77 -14.52 -2.63
C CYS A 161 3.20 -15.04 -3.95
N GLN A 162 3.69 -14.56 -5.09
CA GLN A 162 3.28 -15.00 -6.43
C GLN A 162 4.19 -16.11 -6.99
N SER A 163 5.27 -16.48 -6.29
CA SER A 163 6.15 -17.56 -6.71
C SER A 163 5.58 -18.95 -6.39
N TYR A 164 5.98 -19.97 -7.15
CA TYR A 164 5.63 -21.37 -6.92
C TYR A 164 6.44 -22.04 -5.80
N LYS A 165 7.20 -21.27 -5.02
CA LYS A 165 8.07 -21.81 -3.96
C LYS A 165 7.25 -22.19 -2.73
N PRO A 166 7.67 -23.19 -1.93
CA PRO A 166 7.03 -23.51 -0.66
C PRO A 166 7.37 -22.44 0.39
N LEU A 167 6.58 -21.36 0.42
CA LEU A 167 6.86 -20.17 1.23
C LEU A 167 6.31 -20.20 2.65
N VAL A 168 5.40 -21.15 2.94
CA VAL A 168 4.74 -21.26 4.25
C VAL A 168 5.74 -21.25 5.42
N PRO A 169 6.89 -21.96 5.37
CA PRO A 169 7.87 -21.95 6.47
C PRO A 169 8.54 -20.59 6.72
N PHE A 170 8.63 -19.74 5.69
CA PHE A 170 9.33 -18.45 5.76
C PHE A 170 8.37 -17.28 6.00
N LEU A 171 7.08 -17.49 5.78
CA LEU A 171 6.05 -16.46 5.79
C LEU A 171 6.07 -15.58 7.04
N ALA A 172 6.19 -16.18 8.23
CA ALA A 172 6.18 -15.43 9.49
C ALA A 172 7.42 -14.54 9.65
N GLY A 173 8.61 -15.05 9.28
CA GLY A 173 9.86 -14.30 9.30
C GLY A 173 9.87 -13.17 8.27
N ASP A 174 9.44 -13.47 7.04
CA ASP A 174 9.37 -12.48 5.96
C ASP A 174 8.39 -11.36 6.28
N LEU A 175 7.24 -11.68 6.88
CA LEU A 175 6.29 -10.67 7.34
C LEU A 175 6.84 -9.82 8.48
N PHE A 176 7.55 -10.43 9.44
CA PHE A 176 8.20 -9.67 10.51
C PHE A 176 9.22 -8.69 9.94
N ILE A 177 10.09 -9.14 9.03
CA ILE A 177 11.08 -8.28 8.36
C ILE A 177 10.37 -7.15 7.60
N LEU A 178 9.31 -7.46 6.85
CA LEU A 178 8.55 -6.45 6.12
C LEU A 178 7.97 -5.38 7.05
N VAL A 179 7.26 -5.79 8.10
CA VAL A 179 6.61 -4.88 9.05
C VAL A 179 7.65 -4.08 9.83
N LYS A 180 8.73 -4.72 10.28
CA LYS A 180 9.85 -4.07 10.97
C LYS A 180 10.50 -3.00 10.10
N ASN A 181 10.80 -3.33 8.84
CA ASN A 181 11.35 -2.38 7.87
C ASN A 181 10.40 -1.20 7.62
N MET A 182 9.08 -1.43 7.53
CA MET A 182 8.10 -0.35 7.41
C MET A 182 8.10 0.58 8.63
N LEU A 183 8.09 0.01 9.84
CA LEU A 183 8.09 0.77 11.09
C LEU A 183 9.34 1.65 11.23
N GLU A 184 10.50 1.11 10.86
CA GLU A 184 11.79 1.82 10.90
C GLU A 184 11.91 2.87 9.79
N HIS A 185 11.61 2.49 8.56
CA HIS A 185 11.76 3.37 7.39
C HIS A 185 10.91 4.63 7.50
N PHE A 186 9.66 4.49 7.98
CA PHE A 186 8.75 5.62 8.15
C PHE A 186 8.82 6.25 9.56
N GLN A 187 9.71 5.77 10.43
CA GLN A 187 9.91 6.29 11.79
C GLN A 187 8.59 6.42 12.57
N VAL A 188 7.76 5.39 12.45
CA VAL A 188 6.37 5.37 12.89
C VAL A 188 6.28 5.36 14.42
N LEU A 189 7.16 4.57 15.04
CA LEU A 189 7.27 4.38 16.49
C LEU A 189 8.40 5.21 17.09
N LYS A 190 8.28 5.55 18.36
CA LYS A 190 9.42 6.05 19.15
C LYS A 190 10.56 5.03 19.09
N HIS A 191 11.79 5.53 19.12
CA HIS A 191 12.98 4.71 18.86
C HIS A 191 13.14 3.54 19.86
N ASP A 192 12.87 3.77 21.15
CA ASP A 192 12.86 2.73 22.19
C ASP A 192 11.79 1.66 21.92
N LYS A 193 10.58 2.08 21.52
CA LYS A 193 9.47 1.17 21.19
C LYS A 193 9.75 0.36 19.94
N CYS A 194 10.28 0.99 18.89
CA CYS A 194 10.68 0.26 17.69
C CYS A 194 11.77 -0.77 18.01
N LYS A 195 12.78 -0.42 18.82
CA LYS A 195 13.84 -1.34 19.25
C LYS A 195 13.32 -2.52 20.07
N SER A 196 12.27 -2.35 20.87
CA SER A 196 11.65 -3.46 21.61
C SER A 196 10.93 -4.49 20.73
N ILE A 197 10.66 -4.16 19.47
CA ILE A 197 10.15 -5.09 18.47
C ILE A 197 11.34 -5.72 17.75
N ASP A 198 11.85 -6.80 18.33
CA ASP A 198 13.04 -7.55 17.91
C ASP A 198 12.73 -8.97 17.39
N SER A 199 11.49 -9.43 17.56
CA SER A 199 11.05 -10.78 17.22
C SER A 199 9.59 -10.79 16.79
N ILE A 200 9.16 -11.90 16.18
CA ILE A 200 7.76 -12.11 15.81
C ILE A 200 6.85 -12.02 17.04
N SER A 201 7.29 -12.58 18.18
CA SER A 201 6.51 -12.57 19.43
C SER A 201 6.31 -11.16 19.98
N SER A 202 7.37 -10.34 20.00
CA SER A 202 7.27 -8.94 20.44
C SER A 202 6.43 -8.10 19.48
N LEU A 203 6.46 -8.38 18.17
CA LEU A 203 5.56 -7.74 17.20
C LEU A 203 4.08 -8.11 17.42
N CYS A 204 3.78 -9.38 17.68
CA CYS A 204 2.41 -9.86 17.86
C CYS A 204 1.78 -9.36 19.16
N SER A 205 2.58 -9.21 20.21
CA SER A 205 2.15 -8.70 21.51
C SER A 205 2.14 -7.17 21.59
N PHE A 206 2.68 -6.48 20.59
CA PHE A 206 2.75 -5.03 20.58
C PHE A 206 1.35 -4.39 20.44
N TYR A 207 1.00 -3.52 21.39
CA TYR A 207 -0.30 -2.85 21.41
C TYR A 207 -0.28 -1.57 20.55
N PHE A 208 -0.69 -1.69 19.29
CA PHE A 208 -0.71 -0.60 18.31
C PHE A 208 -1.81 0.46 18.53
N ALA A 209 -2.70 0.29 19.51
CA ALA A 209 -3.74 1.27 19.79
C ALA A 209 -3.31 2.34 20.81
N ASP A 210 -2.17 2.16 21.50
CA ASP A 210 -1.64 3.17 22.41
C ASP A 210 -0.86 4.25 21.64
N VAL A 211 -1.46 5.43 21.58
CA VAL A 211 -0.93 6.61 20.89
C VAL A 211 0.43 7.04 21.47
N ALA A 212 0.71 6.74 22.74
CA ALA A 212 1.95 7.14 23.41
C ALA A 212 3.20 6.44 22.86
N ASN A 213 3.04 5.31 22.16
CA ASN A 213 4.15 4.57 21.57
C ASN A 213 4.67 5.17 20.25
N PHE A 214 3.89 6.07 19.65
CA PHE A 214 4.20 6.62 18.34
C PHE A 214 4.99 7.92 18.39
N ASN A 215 5.70 8.21 17.31
CA ASN A 215 6.36 9.49 17.15
C ASN A 215 5.33 10.61 16.90
N CYS A 216 5.72 11.84 17.25
CA CYS A 216 5.00 13.02 16.81
C CYS A 216 5.00 13.07 15.27
N ALA A 217 3.91 13.55 14.68
CA ALA A 217 3.72 13.54 13.24
C ALA A 217 4.87 14.22 12.45
N ASP A 218 5.46 15.29 12.98
CA ASP A 218 6.59 16.00 12.38
C ASP A 218 7.90 15.18 12.33
N LYS A 219 7.97 14.09 13.11
CA LYS A 219 9.09 13.14 13.15
C LYS A 219 8.82 11.86 12.35
N VAL A 220 7.59 11.64 11.90
CA VAL A 220 7.25 10.50 11.04
C VAL A 220 7.75 10.81 9.63
N SER A 221 8.59 9.93 9.08
CA SER A 221 9.06 10.06 7.70
C SER A 221 7.96 9.64 6.74
N ILE A 222 7.89 10.33 5.60
CA ILE A 222 6.98 9.99 4.50
C ILE A 222 7.73 9.35 3.32
N GLY A 223 8.93 8.84 3.60
CA GLY A 223 9.87 8.29 2.63
C GLY A 223 10.85 9.34 2.12
N PHE A 224 12.07 8.92 1.78
CA PHE A 224 13.20 9.81 1.44
C PHE A 224 12.85 10.90 0.41
N ILE A 225 12.28 10.51 -0.74
CA ILE A 225 11.92 11.44 -1.82
C ILE A 225 10.82 12.41 -1.37
N SER A 226 9.80 11.89 -0.70
CA SER A 226 8.66 12.68 -0.23
C SER A 226 9.09 13.70 0.83
N ASP A 227 9.96 13.30 1.77
CA ASP A 227 10.54 14.18 2.79
C ASP A 227 11.34 15.31 2.15
N GLU A 228 12.16 15.00 1.15
CA GLU A 228 12.95 15.99 0.42
C GLU A 228 12.04 16.99 -0.33
N LEU A 229 11.02 16.49 -1.04
CA LEU A 229 10.03 17.33 -1.72
C LEU A 229 9.26 18.21 -0.72
N LEU A 230 8.91 17.68 0.44
CA LEU A 230 8.21 18.41 1.49
C LEU A 230 9.10 19.51 2.08
N LYS A 231 10.37 19.22 2.37
CA LYS A 231 11.38 20.19 2.82
C LYS A 231 11.53 21.34 1.80
N LYS A 232 11.69 21.01 0.52
CA LYS A 232 11.76 22.01 -0.58
C LYS A 232 10.50 22.89 -0.63
N LYS A 233 9.31 22.32 -0.42
CA LYS A 233 8.04 23.09 -0.40
C LYS A 233 7.88 23.95 0.86
N ARG A 234 8.33 23.48 2.03
CA ARG A 234 8.34 24.24 3.30
C ARG A 234 9.23 25.47 3.23
N ALA A 235 10.39 25.36 2.57
CA ALA A 235 11.31 26.48 2.36
C ALA A 235 10.69 27.59 1.49
N LYS A 236 9.81 27.23 0.55
CA LYS A 236 9.25 28.19 -0.42
C LYS A 236 8.06 29.02 0.08
N LYS A 237 7.25 28.59 1.09
CA LYS A 237 6.07 29.36 1.59
C LYS A 237 5.68 29.08 3.06
N ARG A 238 5.46 30.14 3.86
CA ARG A 238 5.00 30.10 5.27
C ARG A 238 3.61 29.44 5.48
N GLY A 239 2.68 29.51 4.53
CA GLY A 239 1.34 28.90 4.65
C GLY A 239 1.23 27.40 4.31
N ILE A 240 2.30 26.79 3.78
CA ILE A 240 2.33 25.35 3.45
C ILE A 240 2.61 24.50 4.69
N ARG A 241 3.26 25.05 5.72
CA ARG A 241 3.65 24.33 6.95
C ARG A 241 2.47 23.65 7.64
N GLN A 242 1.36 24.34 7.88
CA GLN A 242 0.17 23.76 8.51
C GLN A 242 -0.43 22.61 7.67
N ARG A 243 -0.36 22.71 6.34
CA ARG A 243 -0.80 21.63 5.44
C ARG A 243 0.15 20.44 5.48
N CYS A 244 1.47 20.67 5.59
CA CYS A 244 2.44 19.60 5.78
C CYS A 244 2.24 18.86 7.09
N VAL A 245 2.01 19.57 8.20
CA VAL A 245 1.74 18.93 9.50
C VAL A 245 0.46 18.09 9.44
N ARG A 246 -0.60 18.58 8.76
CA ARG A 246 -1.82 17.80 8.53
C ARG A 246 -1.58 16.57 7.65
N LEU A 247 -0.74 16.69 6.62
CA LEU A 247 -0.32 15.59 5.76
C LEU A 247 0.35 14.49 6.60
N GLU A 248 1.37 14.86 7.37
CA GLU A 248 2.14 13.96 8.23
C GLU A 248 1.26 13.26 9.29
N LYS A 249 0.33 14.01 9.93
CA LYS A 249 -0.64 13.43 10.88
C LYS A 249 -1.54 12.38 10.22
N GLY A 250 -2.03 12.66 9.01
CA GLY A 250 -2.85 11.73 8.24
C GLY A 250 -2.08 10.45 7.88
N LEU A 251 -0.83 10.61 7.45
CA LEU A 251 0.03 9.49 7.02
C LEU A 251 0.47 8.59 8.15
N SER A 252 0.81 9.19 9.29
CA SER A 252 1.10 8.47 10.53
C SER A 252 -0.08 7.57 10.92
N THR A 253 -1.29 8.11 10.89
CA THR A 253 -2.54 7.35 11.18
C THR A 253 -2.80 6.22 10.19
N VAL A 254 -2.42 6.42 8.93
CA VAL A 254 -2.58 5.46 7.84
C VAL A 254 -1.60 4.29 8.01
N TYR A 255 -0.32 4.57 8.30
CA TYR A 255 0.65 3.53 8.60
C TYR A 255 0.23 2.66 9.77
N PHE A 256 -0.32 3.26 10.83
CA PHE A 256 -0.81 2.49 11.98
C PHE A 256 -1.91 1.53 11.57
N LYS A 257 -2.88 2.00 10.77
CA LYS A 257 -3.98 1.14 10.28
C LYS A 257 -3.50 0.07 9.32
N ASP A 258 -2.52 0.37 8.46
CA ASP A 258 -1.94 -0.62 7.55
C ASP A 258 -1.18 -1.70 8.28
N VAL A 259 -0.27 -1.31 9.17
CA VAL A 259 0.52 -2.26 9.96
C VAL A 259 -0.40 -3.08 10.87
N ALA A 260 -1.37 -2.44 11.55
CA ALA A 260 -2.34 -3.16 12.38
C ALA A 260 -3.24 -4.10 11.55
N ASN A 261 -3.62 -3.74 10.32
CA ASN A 261 -4.38 -4.62 9.44
C ASN A 261 -3.53 -5.78 8.89
N ILE A 262 -2.27 -5.55 8.53
CA ILE A 262 -1.34 -6.62 8.13
C ILE A 262 -1.17 -7.62 9.28
N ASN A 263 -1.00 -7.11 10.50
CA ASN A 263 -0.82 -7.93 11.71
C ASN A 263 -2.12 -8.62 12.18
N GLY A 264 -3.29 -7.97 12.02
CA GLY A 264 -4.58 -8.48 12.49
C GLY A 264 -5.38 -9.30 11.47
N LYS A 265 -5.08 -9.21 10.16
CA LYS A 265 -5.72 -9.99 9.08
C LYS A 265 -4.84 -11.08 8.47
N SER A 266 -3.54 -11.05 8.72
CA SER A 266 -2.82 -12.32 8.72
C SER A 266 -3.54 -13.22 9.71
N VAL A 267 -3.76 -14.49 9.35
CA VAL A 267 -4.18 -15.55 10.28
C VAL A 267 -3.53 -15.30 11.63
N PRO A 268 -4.22 -15.53 12.77
CA PRO A 268 -3.63 -15.22 14.07
C PRO A 268 -2.18 -15.70 14.01
N PHE A 269 -1.23 -14.79 14.03
CA PHE A 269 0.18 -15.16 13.87
C PHE A 269 0.51 -16.28 14.84
N HIS A 270 -0.17 -16.26 15.99
CA HIS A 270 -0.37 -17.29 16.99
C HIS A 270 -0.69 -18.72 16.45
N THR A 271 -1.61 -18.91 15.49
CA THR A 271 -1.94 -20.22 14.90
C THR A 271 -0.82 -20.75 14.01
N ILE A 272 -0.17 -19.91 13.19
CA ILE A 272 0.98 -20.32 12.37
C ILE A 272 2.20 -20.60 13.26
N LEU A 273 2.42 -19.78 14.30
CA LEU A 273 3.53 -19.91 15.26
C LEU A 273 3.37 -21.08 16.24
N LEU A 274 2.15 -21.44 16.66
CA LEU A 274 1.93 -22.60 17.54
C LEU A 274 1.85 -23.90 16.76
N GLU A 275 1.18 -23.91 15.60
CA GLU A 275 0.95 -25.16 14.89
C GLU A 275 2.10 -25.58 13.96
N MET A 276 2.93 -24.66 13.44
CA MET A 276 4.09 -25.08 12.63
C MET A 276 5.17 -25.83 13.44
N PRO A 277 5.58 -25.38 14.63
CA PRO A 277 6.53 -26.15 15.46
C PRO A 277 5.92 -27.45 16.00
N LEU A 278 4.62 -27.46 16.33
CA LEU A 278 3.90 -28.67 16.75
C LEU A 278 3.71 -29.68 15.61
N ALA A 279 3.47 -29.21 14.38
CA ALA A 279 3.40 -30.07 13.20
C ALA A 279 4.78 -30.64 12.86
N LEU A 280 5.82 -29.82 12.84
CA LEU A 280 7.20 -30.25 12.56
C LEU A 280 7.77 -31.23 13.60
N THR A 281 7.28 -31.19 14.85
CA THR A 281 7.69 -32.11 15.92
C THR A 281 6.82 -33.36 16.05
N ARG A 282 5.58 -33.37 15.52
CA ARG A 282 4.65 -34.52 15.62
C ARG A 282 4.55 -35.36 14.35
N THR A 283 4.88 -34.84 13.18
CA THR A 283 4.93 -35.65 11.97
C THR A 283 6.28 -36.35 11.84
N LYS A 284 6.30 -37.67 12.10
CA LYS A 284 7.23 -38.56 11.38
C LYS A 284 6.98 -38.31 9.91
N TRP A 285 7.90 -37.60 9.25
CA TRP A 285 7.91 -37.47 7.81
C TRP A 285 8.09 -38.89 7.25
N TYR A 286 7.00 -39.52 6.83
CA TYR A 286 7.06 -40.67 5.92
C TYR A 286 7.54 -40.11 4.59
N PHE A 287 8.85 -40.03 4.42
CA PHE A 287 9.46 -40.10 3.10
C PHE A 287 9.14 -41.50 2.58
N ILE A 288 8.12 -41.60 1.74
CA ILE A 288 7.99 -42.73 0.82
C ILE A 288 9.19 -42.61 -0.13
N PRO A 289 9.99 -43.68 -0.33
CA PRO A 289 11.25 -43.65 -1.07
C PRO A 289 11.11 -43.13 -2.51
#